data_AF-A0A952SNH8-F1
#
_entry.id   AF-A0A952SNH8-F1
#
_cell.length_a   1.000
_cell.length_b   1.000
_cell.length_c   1.000
_cell.angle_alpha   90.00
_cell.angle_beta   90.00
_cell.angle_gamma   90.00
#
_symmetry.space_group_name_H-M   'P 1'
#
loop_
_entity.id
_entity.type
_entity.pdbx_description
1 polymer ?
#
loop_
_entity_poly.entity_id
_entity_poly.type
_entity_poly.pdbx_seq_one_letter_code
_entity_poly.pdbx_strand_id
1 'polypeptide(L)'
;MSHPLSQTRQCLNCGYHLIGLSAIGICPECGHGYTKPINLQNALPSVPEVAVMLGLPLAITFSGAALLHLFEVAGLLGAIMLTLGSGATAIITPLALSSISTQWIAAGGKRGWWNALGHIGLWARILAILDLLITASFLIAFFTGIVMFFYFALLR
;
A
#
# COMPACT_ATOMS: atom_id res chain seq x y z
N MET A 1 -10.85 -11.42 -54.70
CA MET A 1 -11.81 -10.66 -53.88
C MET A 1 -12.68 -11.67 -53.13
N SER A 2 -12.32 -11.99 -51.89
CA SER A 2 -13.06 -12.90 -51.02
C SER A 2 -14.12 -12.10 -50.28
N HIS A 3 -15.40 -12.33 -50.58
CA HIS A 3 -16.49 -11.84 -49.73
C HIS A 3 -16.36 -12.50 -48.35
N PRO A 4 -16.31 -11.74 -47.24
CA PRO A 4 -16.35 -12.33 -45.92
C PRO A 4 -17.68 -13.06 -45.78
N LEU A 5 -17.62 -14.38 -45.62
CA LEU A 5 -18.77 -15.25 -45.39
C LEU A 5 -19.53 -14.68 -44.20
N SER A 6 -20.68 -14.06 -44.45
CA SER A 6 -21.59 -13.63 -43.40
C SER A 6 -21.93 -14.89 -42.60
N GLN A 7 -21.49 -14.97 -41.34
CA GLN A 7 -21.77 -16.10 -40.48
C GLN A 7 -23.28 -16.34 -40.45
N THR A 8 -23.73 -17.36 -41.18
CA THR A 8 -25.11 -17.77 -41.25
C THR A 8 -25.49 -18.31 -39.89
N ARG A 9 -26.38 -17.61 -39.18
CA ARG A 9 -26.92 -18.09 -37.90
C ARG A 9 -27.85 -19.27 -38.16
N GLN A 10 -27.45 -20.44 -37.69
CA GLN A 10 -28.25 -21.67 -37.75
C GLN A 10 -28.59 -22.12 -36.33
N CYS A 11 -29.75 -22.75 -36.16
CA CYS A 11 -30.11 -23.40 -34.89
C CYS A 11 -29.13 -24.56 -34.63
N LEU A 12 -28.53 -24.59 -33.45
CA LEU A 12 -27.57 -25.63 -33.06
C LEU A 12 -28.18 -27.03 -32.97
N ASN A 13 -29.52 -27.12 -32.85
CA ASN A 13 -30.21 -28.38 -32.70
C ASN A 13 -30.66 -28.98 -34.04
N CYS A 14 -31.34 -28.19 -34.88
CA CYS A 14 -31.93 -28.69 -36.14
C CYS A 14 -31.30 -28.10 -37.42
N GLY A 15 -30.35 -27.18 -37.31
CA GLY A 15 -29.72 -26.52 -38.47
C GLY A 15 -30.58 -25.46 -39.18
N TYR A 16 -31.78 -25.17 -38.69
CA TYR A 16 -32.67 -24.17 -39.30
C TYR A 16 -32.01 -22.78 -39.37
N HIS A 17 -32.14 -22.10 -40.51
CA HIS A 17 -31.57 -20.78 -40.74
C HIS A 17 -32.36 -19.70 -39.99
N LEU A 18 -31.72 -19.04 -39.03
CA LEU A 18 -32.31 -18.01 -38.17
C LEU A 18 -32.19 -16.60 -38.78
N ILE A 19 -32.18 -16.49 -40.12
CA ILE A 19 -32.05 -15.22 -40.84
C ILE A 19 -33.39 -14.47 -40.74
N GLY A 20 -33.35 -13.21 -40.31
CA GLY A 20 -34.55 -12.38 -40.15
C GLY A 20 -35.27 -12.52 -38.80
N LEU A 21 -34.84 -13.46 -37.94
CA LEU A 21 -35.38 -13.59 -36.58
C LEU A 21 -34.58 -12.75 -35.56
N SER A 22 -35.21 -12.49 -34.40
CA SER A 22 -34.61 -11.79 -33.26
C SER A 22 -33.31 -12.47 -32.80
N ALA A 23 -32.45 -11.73 -32.08
CA ALA A 23 -31.19 -12.28 -31.57
C ALA A 23 -31.37 -13.34 -30.46
N ILE A 24 -32.53 -13.34 -29.82
CA ILE A 24 -32.91 -14.25 -28.73
C ILE A 24 -34.35 -14.69 -29.02
N GLY A 25 -34.63 -15.99 -28.96
CA GLY A 25 -35.96 -16.52 -29.26
C GLY A 25 -36.04 -18.04 -29.19
N ILE A 26 -37.16 -18.58 -29.68
CA ILE A 26 -37.41 -20.02 -29.80
C ILE A 26 -37.40 -20.40 -31.28
N CYS A 27 -36.71 -21.49 -31.63
CA CYS A 27 -36.67 -21.97 -33.00
C CYS A 27 -38.06 -22.49 -33.43
N PRO A 28 -38.61 -22.05 -34.58
CA PRO A 28 -39.95 -22.45 -35.02
C PRO A 28 -40.06 -23.93 -35.40
N GLU A 29 -38.95 -24.56 -35.79
CA GLU A 29 -38.94 -25.96 -36.23
C GLU A 29 -38.83 -26.96 -35.06
N CYS A 30 -37.96 -26.68 -34.09
CA CYS A 30 -37.64 -27.64 -33.03
C CYS A 30 -38.01 -27.19 -31.61
N GLY A 31 -38.52 -25.96 -31.44
CA GLY A 31 -38.88 -25.41 -30.14
C GLY A 31 -37.68 -25.12 -29.21
N HIS A 32 -36.45 -25.26 -29.69
CA HIS A 32 -35.26 -25.02 -28.87
C HIS A 32 -34.95 -23.52 -28.76
N GLY A 33 -34.65 -23.06 -27.54
CA GLY A 33 -34.22 -21.69 -27.30
C GLY A 33 -32.87 -21.41 -27.95
N TYR A 34 -32.72 -20.24 -28.56
CA TYR A 34 -31.44 -19.79 -29.11
C TYR A 34 -31.11 -18.39 -28.59
N THR A 35 -29.83 -18.17 -28.30
CA THR A 35 -29.30 -16.89 -27.84
C THR A 35 -28.05 -16.59 -28.67
N LYS A 36 -28.06 -15.47 -29.40
CA LYS A 36 -26.86 -15.03 -30.12
C LYS A 36 -25.78 -14.68 -29.09
N PRO A 37 -24.59 -15.30 -29.13
CA PRO A 37 -23.47 -14.78 -28.36
C PRO A 37 -23.18 -13.37 -28.88
N ILE A 38 -23.38 -12.38 -28.02
CA ILE A 38 -22.93 -11.02 -28.30
C ILE A 38 -21.41 -11.13 -28.28
N ASN A 39 -20.77 -11.04 -29.44
CA ASN A 39 -19.32 -10.85 -29.49
C ASN A 39 -19.02 -9.49 -28.87
N LEU A 40 -18.81 -9.47 -27.55
CA LEU A 40 -18.40 -8.30 -26.79
C LEU A 40 -17.09 -7.72 -27.35
N GLN A 41 -16.27 -8.53 -28.03
CA GLN A 41 -15.08 -8.05 -28.73
C GLN A 41 -15.36 -7.00 -29.82
N ASN A 42 -16.55 -6.99 -30.43
CA ASN A 42 -16.87 -6.02 -31.51
C ASN A 42 -17.74 -4.85 -31.03
N ALA A 43 -18.19 -4.88 -29.77
CA ALA A 43 -19.02 -3.84 -29.17
C ALA A 43 -18.25 -2.94 -28.19
N LEU A 44 -17.01 -3.32 -27.82
CA LEU A 44 -16.12 -2.40 -27.13
C LEU A 44 -15.42 -1.51 -28.17
N PRO A 45 -15.48 -0.17 -28.03
CA PRO A 45 -14.59 0.70 -28.79
C PRO A 45 -13.15 0.22 -28.57
N SER A 46 -12.34 0.32 -29.62
CA SER A 46 -10.93 -0.02 -29.52
C SER A 46 -10.33 0.75 -28.34
N VAL A 47 -9.70 0.04 -27.41
CA VAL A 47 -9.09 0.57 -26.18
C VAL A 47 -8.28 1.87 -26.38
N PRO A 48 -7.59 2.14 -27.52
CA PRO A 48 -6.90 3.41 -27.70
C PRO A 48 -7.82 4.65 -27.80
N GLU A 49 -9.06 4.55 -28.26
CA GLU A 49 -9.94 5.73 -28.41
C GLU A 49 -10.55 6.19 -27.07
N VAL A 50 -10.87 5.25 -26.18
CA VAL A 50 -11.37 5.57 -24.84
C VAL A 50 -10.25 6.13 -23.95
N ALA A 51 -9.01 5.67 -24.14
CA ALA A 51 -7.83 6.17 -23.43
C ALA A 51 -7.53 7.66 -23.74
N VAL A 52 -7.84 8.12 -24.97
CA VAL A 52 -7.69 9.53 -25.36
C VAL A 52 -8.84 10.38 -24.82
N MET A 53 -10.07 9.85 -24.78
CA MET A 53 -11.22 10.60 -24.24
C MET A 53 -11.27 10.67 -22.70
N LEU A 54 -10.69 9.71 -21.98
CA LEU A 54 -10.66 9.69 -20.51
C LEU A 54 -9.40 10.30 -19.87
N GLY A 55 -8.56 11.01 -20.64
CA GLY A 55 -7.53 11.86 -20.04
C GLY A 55 -6.38 11.10 -19.38
N LEU A 56 -5.75 10.16 -20.10
CA LEU A 56 -4.51 9.51 -19.66
C LEU A 56 -3.31 10.43 -19.32
N PRO A 57 -3.23 11.74 -19.64
CA PRO A 57 -2.18 12.60 -19.08
C PRO A 57 -2.27 12.77 -17.55
N LEU A 58 -3.42 12.47 -16.94
CA LEU A 58 -3.62 12.60 -15.50
C LEU A 58 -3.10 11.39 -14.72
N ALA A 59 -3.12 10.16 -15.28
CA ALA A 59 -2.64 8.98 -14.55
C ALA A 59 -1.11 8.99 -14.30
N ILE A 60 -0.34 9.63 -15.18
CA ILE A 60 1.12 9.72 -15.07
C ILE A 60 1.53 10.85 -14.11
N THR A 61 0.74 11.93 -14.03
CA THR A 61 0.98 13.01 -13.05
C THR A 61 0.53 12.63 -11.63
N PHE A 62 -0.58 11.88 -11.48
CA PHE A 62 -1.02 11.40 -10.16
C PHE A 62 -0.09 10.34 -9.56
N SER A 63 0.52 9.46 -10.37
CA SER A 63 1.47 8.45 -9.86
C SER A 63 2.83 9.05 -9.46
N GLY A 64 3.32 10.05 -10.19
CA GLY A 64 4.54 10.78 -9.83
C GLY A 64 4.37 11.65 -8.57
N ALA A 65 3.27 12.40 -8.47
CA ALA A 65 2.99 13.24 -7.31
C ALA A 65 2.69 12.43 -6.03
N ALA A 66 2.02 11.27 -6.15
CA ALA A 66 1.78 10.38 -5.01
C ALA A 66 3.08 9.78 -4.44
N LEU A 67 4.05 9.46 -5.30
CA LEU A 67 5.37 8.98 -4.86
C LEU A 67 6.19 10.09 -4.18
N LEU A 68 6.14 11.33 -4.68
CA LEU A 68 6.80 12.47 -4.05
C LEU A 68 6.15 12.82 -2.69
N HIS A 69 4.83 12.75 -2.57
CA HIS A 69 4.14 12.94 -1.29
C HIS A 69 4.42 11.83 -0.28
N LEU A 70 4.60 10.57 -0.71
CA LEU A 70 5.02 9.50 0.19
C LEU A 70 6.44 9.74 0.74
N PHE A 71 7.35 10.29 -0.05
CA PHE A 71 8.70 10.66 0.40
C PHE A 71 8.69 11.86 1.34
N GLU A 72 7.87 12.88 1.08
CA GLU A 72 7.72 14.03 1.97
C GLU A 72 7.06 13.64 3.30
N VAL A 73 6.01 12.82 3.26
CA VAL A 73 5.32 12.34 4.47
C VAL A 73 6.21 11.38 5.26
N ALA A 74 6.97 10.49 4.60
CA ALA A 74 7.93 9.62 5.28
C ALA A 74 9.11 10.40 5.86
N GLY A 75 9.60 11.43 5.15
CA GLY A 75 10.63 12.35 5.65
C GLY A 75 10.14 13.17 6.84
N LEU A 76 8.90 13.66 6.78
CA LEU A 76 8.26 14.39 7.87
C LEU A 76 8.01 13.49 9.07
N LEU A 77 7.50 12.26 8.87
CA LEU A 77 7.35 11.27 9.95
C LEU A 77 8.70 10.87 10.54
N GLY A 78 9.73 10.70 9.72
CA GLY A 78 11.09 10.44 10.18
C GLY A 78 11.64 11.59 11.03
N ALA A 79 11.46 12.83 10.59
CA ALA A 79 11.85 14.03 11.34
C ALA A 79 11.04 14.21 12.63
N ILE A 80 9.73 13.92 12.60
CA ILE A 80 8.83 13.94 13.76
C ILE A 80 9.23 12.86 14.76
N MET A 81 9.59 11.65 14.31
CA MET A 81 10.05 10.58 15.20
C MET A 81 11.44 10.87 15.77
N LEU A 82 12.34 11.49 15.02
CA LEU A 82 13.65 11.95 15.52
C LEU A 82 13.50 13.07 16.56
N THR A 83 12.57 14.01 16.34
CA THR A 83 12.33 15.14 17.26
C THR A 83 11.50 14.73 18.48
N LEU A 84 10.52 13.83 18.34
CA LEU A 84 9.74 13.31 19.48
C LEU A 84 10.51 12.24 20.28
N GLY A 85 11.32 11.41 19.63
CA GLY A 85 12.19 10.42 20.30
C GLY A 85 13.27 11.10 21.16
N SER A 86 13.85 12.20 20.68
CA SER A 86 14.75 13.04 21.48
C SER A 86 14.03 13.91 22.52
N GLY A 87 12.79 14.33 22.25
CA GLY A 87 11.97 15.08 23.21
C GLY A 87 11.52 14.26 24.43
N ALA A 88 11.18 12.97 24.24
CA ALA A 88 10.76 12.09 25.32
C ALA A 88 11.90 11.85 26.34
N THR A 89 13.14 11.73 25.87
CA THR A 89 14.30 11.58 26.77
C THR A 89 14.62 12.85 27.55
N ALA A 90 14.37 14.04 26.97
CA ALA A 90 14.63 15.34 27.60
C ALA A 90 13.59 15.73 28.69
N ILE A 91 12.35 15.24 28.60
CA ILE A 91 11.29 15.56 29.57
C ILE A 91 11.24 14.55 30.72
N ILE A 92 11.54 13.27 30.46
CA ILE A 92 11.49 12.22 31.50
C ILE A 92 12.65 12.35 32.49
N THR A 93 13.81 12.85 32.06
CA THR A 93 14.99 13.05 32.93
C THR A 93 14.76 14.01 34.10
N PRO A 94 14.21 15.24 33.92
CA PRO A 94 14.02 16.16 35.05
C PRO A 94 12.90 15.74 36.02
N LEU A 95 11.83 15.09 35.53
CA LEU A 95 10.73 14.60 36.38
C LEU A 95 11.15 13.39 37.23
N ALA A 96 11.98 12.50 36.69
CA ALA A 96 12.60 11.44 37.49
C ALA A 96 13.55 12.01 38.55
N LEU A 97 14.32 13.05 38.22
CA LEU A 97 15.23 13.71 39.17
C LEU A 97 14.50 14.38 40.35
N SER A 98 13.33 14.99 40.10
CA SER A 98 12.57 15.67 41.16
C SER A 98 11.87 14.70 42.12
N SER A 99 11.36 13.57 41.63
CA SER A 99 10.78 12.54 42.51
C SER A 99 11.83 11.88 43.41
N ILE A 100 13.04 11.65 42.90
CA ILE A 100 14.15 11.07 43.66
C ILE A 100 14.67 12.06 44.72
N SER A 101 14.68 13.37 44.45
CA SER A 101 15.12 14.37 45.43
C SER A 101 14.17 14.47 46.64
N THR A 102 12.86 14.32 46.43
CA THR A 102 11.87 14.38 47.53
C THR A 102 11.93 13.16 48.46
N GLN A 103 12.16 11.96 47.93
CA GLN A 103 12.37 10.75 48.75
C GLN A 103 13.70 10.78 49.51
N TRP A 104 14.66 11.59 49.05
CA TRP A 104 16.00 11.73 49.62
C TRP A 104 16.05 12.51 50.93
N ILE A 105 15.25 13.59 51.02
CA ILE A 105 15.14 14.41 52.24
C ILE A 105 14.55 13.57 53.38
N ALA A 106 13.77 12.53 53.06
CA ALA A 106 13.16 11.64 54.04
C ALA A 106 14.08 10.51 54.56
N ALA A 107 15.17 10.15 53.86
CA ALA A 107 15.90 8.88 54.11
C ALA A 107 17.31 9.00 54.72
N GLY A 108 17.89 10.20 54.86
CA GLY A 108 18.99 10.49 55.80
C GLY A 108 20.28 9.64 55.74
N GLY A 109 20.69 9.04 54.61
CA GLY A 109 21.84 8.12 54.59
C GLY A 109 22.74 8.13 53.34
N LYS A 110 24.02 8.50 53.49
CA LYS A 110 25.06 8.53 52.43
C LYS A 110 25.33 7.18 51.73
N ARG A 111 25.01 6.06 52.37
CA ARG A 111 25.33 4.71 51.85
C ARG A 111 24.29 4.19 50.85
N GLY A 112 23.04 4.67 50.92
CA GLY A 112 21.99 4.34 49.93
C GLY A 112 22.20 5.03 48.57
N TRP A 113 22.94 6.14 48.55
CA TRP A 113 23.17 6.96 47.35
C TRP A 113 23.89 6.22 46.23
N TRP A 114 24.96 5.50 46.57
CA TRP A 114 25.77 4.78 45.58
C TRP A 114 24.99 3.63 44.93
N ASN A 115 24.12 2.96 45.68
CA ASN A 115 23.25 1.91 45.13
C ASN A 115 22.16 2.51 44.22
N ALA A 116 21.54 3.63 44.62
CA ALA A 116 20.53 4.31 43.80
C ALA A 116 21.11 4.85 42.48
N LEU A 117 22.29 5.47 42.52
CA LEU A 117 22.99 5.93 41.31
C LEU A 117 23.39 4.76 40.40
N GLY A 118 23.80 3.63 40.96
CA GLY A 118 24.09 2.41 40.20
C GLY A 118 22.87 1.91 39.43
N HIS A 119 21.70 1.86 40.07
CA HIS A 119 20.45 1.47 39.42
C HIS A 119 20.03 2.45 38.32
N ILE A 120 20.11 3.75 38.57
CA ILE A 120 19.76 4.78 37.56
C ILE A 120 20.69 4.66 36.33
N GLY A 121 22.00 4.49 36.56
CA GLY A 121 22.97 4.30 35.48
C GLY A 121 22.72 3.03 34.66
N LEU A 122 22.30 1.94 35.32
CA LEU A 122 21.93 0.70 34.64
C LEU A 122 20.69 0.89 33.76
N TRP A 123 19.64 1.52 34.27
CA TRP A 123 18.42 1.80 33.49
C TRP A 123 18.68 2.73 32.31
N ALA A 124 19.50 3.76 32.49
CA ALA A 124 19.90 4.65 31.40
C ALA A 124 20.62 3.89 30.27
N ARG A 125 21.51 2.95 30.60
CA ARG A 125 22.18 2.10 29.61
C ARG A 125 21.21 1.18 28.89
N ILE A 126 20.29 0.55 29.62
CA ILE A 126 19.27 -0.33 29.04
C ILE A 126 18.40 0.45 28.05
N LEU A 127 17.94 1.65 28.42
CA LEU A 127 17.14 2.50 27.55
C LEU A 127 17.92 2.94 26.30
N ALA A 128 19.19 3.30 26.44
CA ALA A 128 20.04 3.65 25.30
C ALA A 128 20.25 2.47 24.33
N ILE A 129 20.42 1.25 24.85
CA ILE A 129 20.55 0.05 24.02
C ILE A 129 19.22 -0.25 23.30
N LEU A 130 18.09 -0.11 23.99
CA LEU A 130 16.77 -0.34 23.40
C LEU A 130 16.49 0.65 22.26
N ASP A 131 16.81 1.93 22.46
CA ASP A 131 16.67 2.97 21.44
C ASP A 131 17.54 2.70 20.20
N LEU A 132 18.78 2.25 20.41
CA LEU A 132 19.67 1.83 19.33
C LEU A 132 19.12 0.63 18.54
N LEU A 133 18.55 -0.36 19.22
CA LEU A 133 17.94 -1.54 18.58
C LEU A 133 16.71 -1.18 17.75
N ILE A 134 15.88 -0.27 18.26
CA ILE A 134 14.70 0.21 17.55
C ILE A 134 15.14 0.96 16.29
N THR A 135 16.10 1.87 16.42
CA THR A 135 16.64 2.65 15.30
C THR A 135 17.27 1.75 14.23
N ALA A 136 18.05 0.75 14.64
CA ALA A 136 18.63 -0.23 13.72
C ALA A 136 17.56 -1.04 12.97
N SER A 137 16.50 -1.45 13.67
CA SER A 137 15.40 -2.23 13.07
C SER A 137 14.67 -1.44 11.99
N PHE A 138 14.43 -0.14 12.22
CA PHE A 138 13.82 0.75 11.23
C PHE A 138 14.71 0.95 10.00
N LEU A 139 16.02 1.13 10.19
CA LEU A 139 16.96 1.24 9.07
C LEU A 139 16.95 0.00 8.19
N ILE A 140 16.98 -1.20 8.79
CA ILE A 140 16.95 -2.46 8.04
C ILE A 140 15.66 -2.58 7.21
N ALA A 141 14.51 -2.28 7.81
CA ALA A 141 13.22 -2.32 7.10
C ALA A 141 13.18 -1.33 5.93
N PHE A 142 13.70 -0.12 6.14
CA PHE A 142 13.78 0.92 5.12
C PHE A 142 14.66 0.48 3.93
N PHE A 143 15.87 -0.01 4.18
CA PHE A 143 16.76 -0.50 3.12
C PHE A 143 16.16 -1.69 2.37
N THR A 144 15.50 -2.60 3.09
CA THR A 144 14.82 -3.75 2.47
C THR A 144 13.70 -3.29 1.53
N GLY A 145 12.92 -2.29 1.94
CA GLY A 145 11.91 -1.66 1.09
C GLY A 145 12.49 -1.05 -0.19
N ILE A 146 13.61 -0.32 -0.08
CA ILE A 146 14.31 0.26 -1.24
C ILE A 146 14.77 -0.85 -2.21
N VAL A 147 15.42 -1.91 -1.69
CA VAL A 147 15.91 -3.01 -2.53
C VAL A 147 14.77 -3.70 -3.27
N MET A 148 13.66 -3.99 -2.57
CA MET A 148 12.47 -4.58 -3.19
C MET A 148 11.89 -3.69 -4.28
N PHE A 149 11.83 -2.37 -4.05
CA PHE A 149 11.35 -1.42 -5.04
C PHE A 149 12.18 -1.45 -6.33
N PHE A 150 13.50 -1.40 -6.23
CA PHE A 150 14.40 -1.48 -7.39
C PHE A 150 14.28 -2.83 -8.11
N TYR A 151 14.15 -3.92 -7.35
CA TYR A 151 13.96 -5.25 -7.92
C TYR A 151 12.70 -5.33 -8.80
N PHE A 152 11.57 -4.80 -8.31
CA PHE A 152 10.34 -4.74 -9.10
C PHE A 152 10.42 -3.79 -10.30
N ALA A 153 11.13 -2.67 -10.16
CA ALA A 153 11.32 -1.71 -11.25
C ALA A 153 12.12 -2.31 -12.42
N LEU A 154 13.10 -3.18 -12.13
CA LEU A 154 13.92 -3.84 -13.16
C LEU A 154 13.22 -5.01 -13.87
N LEU A 155 12.15 -5.56 -13.28
CA LEU A 155 11.39 -6.69 -13.85
C LEU A 155 10.30 -6.25 -14.84
N ARG A 156 10.05 -4.94 -14.99
CA ARG A 156 9.12 -4.38 -15.98
C ARG A 156 9.86 -3.88 -17.21
#